data_AF-A0A6I3SP89-F1
#
_entry.id   AF-A0A6I3SP89-F1
#
_cell.length_a   1.000
_cell.length_b   1.000
_cell.length_c   1.000
_cell.angle_alpha   90.00
_cell.angle_beta   90.00
_cell.angle_gamma   90.00
#
_symmetry.space_group_name_H-M   'P 1'
#
loop_
_entity.id
_entity.type
_entity.pdbx_description
1 polymer ?
#
loop_
_entity_poly.entity_id
_entity_poly.type
_entity_poly.pdbx_seq_one_letter_code
_entity_poly.pdbx_strand_id
1 'polypeptide(L)'
;MEEWALQAGERPYRILTAVNEGSPENLKKMDFYSKIKENGLIDCLLIFDYGDRKAIRQARDFPPDQFEHFLQGLESRCPLPTQIVDGTVEEERAVSIWESFIGVRTDIAAS
;
A
#
# COMPACT_ATOMS: atom_id res chain seq x y z
N MET A 1 -6.76 10.94 -5.05
CA MET A 1 -6.26 10.16 -3.90
C MET A 1 -7.39 9.83 -2.94
N GLU A 2 -8.40 10.70 -2.81
CA GLU A 2 -9.64 10.44 -2.05
C GLU A 2 -10.31 9.09 -2.37
N GLU A 3 -10.31 8.64 -3.63
CA GLU A 3 -10.85 7.31 -4.01
C GLU A 3 -10.12 6.10 -3.39
N TRP A 4 -8.93 6.31 -2.80
CA TRP A 4 -8.14 5.27 -2.14
C TRP A 4 -8.23 5.32 -0.63
N ALA A 5 -8.91 6.33 -0.06
CA ALA A 5 -9.26 6.30 1.35
C ALA A 5 -10.08 5.03 1.65
N LEU A 6 -9.86 4.45 2.82
CA LEU A 6 -10.63 3.28 3.25
C LEU A 6 -12.12 3.64 3.31
N GLN A 7 -12.94 2.80 2.69
CA GLN A 7 -14.39 2.88 2.76
C GLN A 7 -14.92 1.99 3.89
N ALA A 8 -16.20 2.12 4.22
CA ALA A 8 -16.88 1.23 5.14
C ALA A 8 -16.68 -0.25 4.72
N GLY A 9 -16.27 -1.09 5.67
CA GLY A 9 -16.03 -2.52 5.44
C GLY A 9 -14.66 -2.86 4.82
N GLU A 10 -13.88 -1.87 4.38
CA GLU A 10 -12.52 -2.07 3.88
C GLU A 10 -11.48 -1.98 5.00
N ARG A 11 -10.39 -2.74 4.86
CA ARG A 11 -9.27 -2.74 5.80
C ARG A 11 -7.93 -2.79 5.07
N PRO A 12 -6.85 -2.17 5.60
CA PRO A 12 -5.50 -2.41 5.10
C PRO A 12 -5.19 -3.91 5.16
N TYR A 13 -4.48 -4.43 4.16
CA TYR A 13 -4.16 -5.85 4.06
C TYR A 13 -2.65 -6.13 4.15
N ARG A 14 -1.88 -5.70 3.15
CA ARG A 14 -0.42 -5.66 3.22
C ARG A 14 0.07 -4.31 2.76
N ILE A 15 0.95 -3.69 3.55
CA ILE A 15 1.62 -2.46 3.15
C ILE A 15 3.10 -2.78 3.03
N LEU A 16 3.68 -2.51 1.87
CA LEU A 16 5.11 -2.66 1.66
C LEU A 16 5.71 -1.28 1.44
N THR A 17 6.67 -0.90 2.28
CA THR A 17 7.45 0.32 2.12
C THR A 17 8.91 -0.05 1.85
N ALA A 18 9.53 0.67 0.94
CA ALA A 18 10.94 0.51 0.62
C ALA A 18 11.58 1.90 0.50
N VAL A 19 12.63 2.16 1.27
CA VAL A 19 13.28 3.47 1.34
C VAL A 19 14.77 3.30 1.14
N ASN A 20 15.36 4.18 0.35
CA ASN A 20 16.80 4.22 0.11
C ASN A 20 17.46 5.29 1.00
N GLU A 21 18.10 4.88 2.10
CA GLU A 21 18.92 5.77 2.93
C GLU A 21 20.33 5.89 2.33
N GLY A 22 20.47 6.55 1.18
CA GLY A 22 21.76 7.13 0.76
C GLY A 22 22.46 6.58 -0.50
N SER A 23 21.76 6.02 -1.49
CA SER A 23 22.39 5.57 -2.75
C SER A 23 22.02 6.45 -3.98
N PRO A 24 22.91 6.61 -4.98
CA PRO A 24 22.69 7.39 -6.21
C PRO A 24 21.74 6.76 -7.25
N GLU A 25 20.95 5.75 -6.87
CA GLU A 25 19.95 5.18 -7.78
C GLU A 25 18.76 6.12 -8.02
N ASN A 26 18.11 5.98 -9.18
CA ASN A 26 16.98 6.82 -9.55
C ASN A 26 15.76 6.61 -8.63
N LEU A 27 15.53 5.40 -8.09
CA LEU A 27 14.38 5.13 -7.23
C LEU A 27 14.74 5.41 -5.76
N LYS A 28 14.03 6.37 -5.15
CA LYS A 28 14.28 6.79 -3.75
C LYS A 28 13.35 6.09 -2.77
N LYS A 29 12.10 5.89 -3.17
CA LYS A 29 11.07 5.26 -2.34
C LYS A 29 10.10 4.47 -3.18
N MET A 30 9.62 3.36 -2.64
CA MET A 30 8.48 2.63 -3.15
C MET A 30 7.48 2.44 -2.02
N ASP A 31 6.24 2.90 -2.23
CA ASP A 31 5.13 2.65 -1.32
C ASP A 31 4.10 1.78 -2.03
N PHE A 32 3.76 0.66 -1.41
CA PHE A 32 2.72 -0.25 -1.85
C PHE A 32 1.67 -0.34 -0.76
N TYR A 33 0.45 0.01 -1.12
CA TYR A 33 -0.72 -0.06 -0.27
C TYR A 33 -1.68 -1.11 -0.84
N SER A 34 -2.21 -1.97 0.00
CA SER A 34 -3.31 -2.84 -0.39
C SER A 34 -4.41 -2.86 0.65
N LYS A 35 -5.66 -2.89 0.19
CA LYS A 35 -6.84 -2.99 1.05
C LYS A 35 -7.65 -4.21 0.64
N ILE A 36 -8.13 -4.95 1.63
CA ILE A 36 -9.12 -6.00 1.43
C ILE A 36 -10.51 -5.39 1.57
N LYS A 37 -11.36 -5.65 0.58
CA LYS A 37 -12.75 -5.22 0.55
C LYS A 37 -13.64 -6.16 1.33
N GLU A 38 -14.86 -5.73 1.62
CA GLU A 38 -15.85 -6.56 2.31
C GLU A 38 -16.11 -7.89 1.59
N ASN A 39 -16.06 -7.90 0.25
CA ASN A 39 -16.22 -9.10 -0.56
C ASN A 39 -14.97 -10.02 -0.60
N GLY A 40 -13.92 -9.70 0.15
CA GLY A 40 -12.69 -10.50 0.23
C GLY A 40 -11.70 -10.28 -0.93
N LEU A 41 -12.02 -9.43 -1.90
CA LEU A 41 -11.09 -9.06 -2.97
C LEU A 41 -10.16 -7.93 -2.54
N ILE A 42 -8.98 -7.88 -3.15
CA ILE A 42 -7.92 -6.96 -2.75
C ILE A 42 -7.64 -5.94 -3.86
N ASP A 43 -7.59 -4.67 -3.47
CA ASP A 43 -7.16 -3.58 -4.33
C ASP A 43 -5.76 -3.12 -3.92
N CYS A 44 -4.93 -2.80 -4.93
CA CYS A 44 -3.51 -2.51 -4.81
C CYS A 44 -3.15 -1.16 -5.42
N LEU A 45 -2.41 -0.34 -4.69
CA LEU A 45 -1.84 0.93 -5.13
C LEU A 45 -0.34 0.91 -4.93
N LEU A 46 0.41 1.16 -5.99
CA LEU A 46 1.86 1.16 -5.99
C LEU A 46 2.37 2.52 -6.46
N ILE A 47 3.30 3.09 -5.70
CA ILE A 47 3.84 4.42 -5.92
C ILE A 47 5.35 4.34 -5.91
N PHE A 48 5.95 4.73 -7.03
CA PHE A 48 7.39 4.86 -7.19
C PHE A 48 7.75 6.34 -7.10
N ASP A 49 8.64 6.69 -6.19
CA ASP A 49 9.18 8.03 -6.02
C ASP A 49 10.64 8.06 -6.48
N TYR A 50 10.90 8.81 -7.54
CA TYR A 50 12.24 9.02 -8.08
C TYR A 50 12.85 10.36 -7.62
N GLY A 51 12.13 11.12 -6.77
CA GLY A 51 12.51 12.42 -6.24
C GLY A 51 12.03 13.60 -7.10
N ASP A 52 12.34 13.61 -8.39
CA ASP A 52 11.89 14.63 -9.34
C ASP A 52 10.51 14.31 -9.94
N ARG A 53 10.13 13.03 -9.95
CA ARG A 53 8.86 12.53 -10.47
C ARG A 53 8.33 11.37 -9.65
N LYS A 54 7.02 11.18 -9.73
CA LYS A 54 6.31 10.02 -9.18
C LYS A 54 5.60 9.24 -10.27
N ALA A 55 5.63 7.92 -10.18
CA ALA A 55 4.84 7.04 -11.03
C ALA A 55 3.88 6.23 -10.16
N ILE A 56 2.59 6.26 -10.49
CA ILE A 56 1.53 5.57 -9.77
C ILE A 56 1.00 4.43 -10.63
N ARG A 57 0.76 3.28 -10.02
CA ARG A 57 0.11 2.11 -10.64
C ARG A 57 -0.99 1.62 -9.70
N GLN A 58 -2.06 1.13 -10.29
CA GLN A 58 -3.22 0.63 -9.57
C GLN A 58 -3.66 -0.68 -10.21
N ALA A 59 -4.10 -1.61 -9.39
CA ALA A 59 -4.75 -2.83 -9.83
C ALA A 59 -5.81 -3.23 -8.77
N ARG A 60 -6.91 -3.81 -9.20
CA ARG A 60 -8.10 -4.04 -8.37
C ARG A 60 -8.58 -5.47 -8.50
N ASP A 61 -9.41 -5.88 -7.54
CA ASP A 61 -10.16 -7.15 -7.59
C ASP A 61 -9.28 -8.41 -7.61
N PHE A 62 -8.14 -8.39 -6.91
CA PHE A 62 -7.32 -9.60 -6.77
C PHE A 62 -7.98 -10.60 -5.82
N PRO A 63 -8.06 -11.88 -6.20
CA PRO A 63 -8.25 -12.98 -5.27
C PRO A 63 -7.07 -13.06 -4.27
N PRO A 64 -7.29 -13.45 -2.99
CA PRO A 64 -6.23 -13.51 -1.98
C PRO A 64 -5.01 -14.36 -2.35
N ASP A 65 -5.22 -15.52 -2.98
CA ASP A 65 -4.17 -16.42 -3.44
C ASP A 65 -3.27 -15.78 -4.52
N GLN A 66 -3.89 -15.11 -5.50
CA GLN A 66 -3.16 -14.42 -6.56
C GLN A 66 -2.42 -13.19 -6.03
N PHE A 67 -3.02 -12.51 -5.05
CA PHE A 67 -2.42 -11.36 -4.42
C PHE A 67 -1.09 -11.71 -3.72
N GLU A 68 -1.02 -12.82 -2.97
CA GLU A 68 0.22 -13.19 -2.26
C GLU A 68 1.37 -13.43 -3.25
N HIS A 69 1.09 -14.08 -4.39
CA HIS A 69 2.07 -14.24 -5.46
C HIS A 69 2.49 -12.89 -6.07
N PHE A 70 1.55 -11.97 -6.24
CA PHE A 70 1.83 -10.64 -6.74
C PHE A 70 2.73 -9.84 -5.78
N LEU A 71 2.44 -9.87 -4.47
CA LEU A 71 3.24 -9.20 -3.45
C LEU A 71 4.66 -9.77 -3.37
N GLN A 72 4.81 -11.10 -3.36
CA GLN A 72 6.11 -11.75 -3.42
C GLN A 72 6.91 -11.34 -4.67
N GLY A 73 6.21 -11.20 -5.81
CA GLY A 73 6.79 -10.68 -7.04
C GLY A 73 7.23 -9.22 -6.94
N LEU A 74 6.52 -8.37 -6.19
CA LEU A 74 6.94 -6.99 -5.95
C LEU A 74 8.17 -6.92 -5.04
N GLU A 75 8.16 -7.67 -3.94
CA GLU A 75 9.25 -7.72 -2.98
C GLU A 75 10.56 -8.20 -3.63
N SER A 76 10.52 -9.33 -4.35
CA SER A 76 11.70 -9.92 -5.00
C SER A 76 12.32 -9.07 -6.12
N ARG A 77 11.54 -8.16 -6.72
CA ARG A 77 12.01 -7.26 -7.79
C ARG A 77 12.29 -5.85 -7.31
N CYS A 78 11.98 -5.53 -6.05
CA CYS A 78 12.29 -4.22 -5.51
C CYS A 78 13.80 -4.11 -5.30
N PRO A 79 14.47 -3.11 -5.89
CA PRO A 79 15.91 -2.92 -5.70
C PRO A 79 16.26 -2.37 -4.30
N LEU A 80 15.24 -1.93 -3.55
CA LEU A 80 15.40 -1.31 -2.23
C LEU A 80 15.09 -2.32 -1.12
N PRO A 81 15.71 -2.17 0.07
CA PRO A 81 15.28 -2.92 1.24
C PRO A 81 13.80 -2.67 1.53
N THR A 82 13.03 -3.75 1.62
CA THR A 82 11.58 -3.72 1.83
C THR A 82 11.22 -4.03 3.28
N GLN A 83 10.17 -3.39 3.77
CA GLN A 83 9.48 -3.76 5.00
C GLN A 83 8.02 -4.00 4.65
N ILE A 84 7.46 -5.12 5.13
CA ILE A 84 6.04 -5.43 5.01
C ILE A 84 5.39 -5.27 6.38
N VAL A 85 4.29 -4.52 6.41
CA VAL A 85 3.35 -4.43 7.54
C VAL A 85 2.14 -5.28 7.18
N ASP A 86 1.86 -6.26 8.03
CA ASP A 86 0.70 -7.14 7.88
C ASP A 86 -0.51 -6.48 8.55
N GLY A 87 -1.44 -5.94 7.77
CA GLY A 87 -2.64 -5.27 8.29
C GLY A 87 -3.61 -6.19 9.04
N THR A 88 -3.47 -7.52 8.92
CA THR A 88 -4.25 -8.47 9.72
C THR A 88 -3.69 -8.70 11.12
N VAL A 89 -2.40 -8.41 11.31
CA VAL A 89 -1.69 -8.55 12.60
C VAL A 89 -1.46 -7.20 13.26
N GLU A 90 -1.08 -6.18 12.48
CA GLU A 90 -0.71 -4.83 12.90
C GLU A 90 -1.70 -3.78 12.35
N GLU A 91 -3.01 -3.99 12.52
CA GLU A 91 -4.06 -3.16 11.90
C GLU A 91 -3.91 -1.66 12.20
N GLU A 92 -3.72 -1.28 13.48
CA GLU A 92 -3.58 0.12 13.88
C GLU A 92 -2.40 0.83 13.19
N ARG A 93 -1.26 0.13 13.11
CA ARG A 93 -0.06 0.62 12.43
C ARG A 93 -0.31 0.78 10.94
N ALA A 94 -0.97 -0.21 10.32
CA ALA A 94 -1.29 -0.17 8.90
C ALA A 94 -2.26 0.98 8.57
N VAL A 95 -3.29 1.20 9.40
CA VAL A 95 -4.22 2.34 9.27
C VAL A 95 -3.47 3.66 9.40
N SER A 96 -2.63 3.82 10.43
CA SER A 96 -1.86 5.05 10.63
C SER A 96 -0.98 5.40 9.41
N ILE A 97 -0.29 4.40 8.85
CA ILE A 97 0.49 4.58 7.62
C ILE A 97 -0.40 4.97 6.45
N TRP A 98 -1.55 4.32 6.29
CA TRP A 98 -2.51 4.61 5.23
C TRP A 98 -3.00 6.06 5.29
N GLU A 99 -3.48 6.49 6.45
CA GLU A 99 -4.05 7.82 6.65
C GLU A 99 -3.01 8.93 6.47
N SER A 100 -1.76 8.67 6.85
CA SER A 100 -0.65 9.63 6.66
C SER A 100 -0.38 9.97 5.20
N PHE A 101 -0.73 9.07 4.26
CA PHE A 101 -0.33 9.19 2.86
C PHE A 101 -1.52 9.30 1.90
N ILE A 102 -2.58 8.52 2.11
CA ILE A 102 -3.73 8.42 1.21
C ILE A 102 -4.89 9.30 1.66
N GLY A 103 -5.12 9.40 2.97
CA GLY A 103 -6.20 10.17 3.57
C GLY A 103 -6.98 9.38 4.63
N VAL A 104 -7.68 10.12 5.49
CA VAL A 104 -8.45 9.60 6.63
C VAL A 104 -9.69 8.86 6.14
N ARG A 105 -10.09 7.80 6.86
CA ARG A 105 -11.35 7.09 6.62
C ARG A 105 -12.54 8.06 6.72
N THR A 106 -13.37 8.13 5.68
CA THR A 106 -14.48 9.10 5.61
C THR A 106 -15.68 8.81 6.51
N ASP A 107 -15.64 7.77 7.34
CA ASP A 107 -16.76 7.39 8.22
C ASP A 107 -16.70 7.99 9.64
N ILE A 108 -15.68 8.80 9.98
CA ILE A 108 -15.48 9.32 11.35
C ILE A 108 -15.59 10.87 11.42
N ALA A 109 -15.89 11.55 10.32
CA ALA A 109 -16.09 13.01 10.32
C ALA A 109 -17.56 13.44 10.57
N ALA A 110 -18.41 12.53 11.04
CA ALA A 110 -19.78 12.84 11.45
C ALA A 110 -20.14 12.07 12.73
N SER A 111 -19.65 12.55 13.87
CA SER A 111 -20.24 12.26 15.19
C SER A 111 -20.15 13.50 16.05
#